data_AF-A0A924ZHK9-F1
#
_entry.id   AF-A0A924ZHK9-F1
#
_cell.length_a   1.000
_cell.length_b   1.000
_cell.length_c   1.000
_cell.angle_alpha   90.00
_cell.angle_beta   90.00
_cell.angle_gamma   90.00
#
_symmetry.space_group_name_H-M   'P 1'
#
loop_
_entity.id
_entity.type
_entity.pdbx_description
1 polymer ?
#
loop_
_entity_poly.entity_id
_entity_poly.type
_entity_poly.pdbx_seq_one_letter_code
_entity_poly.pdbx_strand_id
1 'polypeptide(L)'
;EAGRPEAGEVGAQPEWFYKGNGHAAVAPGMPLVAPGFAADGGEEPEIAGIYIVGPDGTVHRIGWALGNEFSDHVTERVNYLWLAHSKLRVASYGPEILVGALPADVRGMSRIKRNGATIWEKPFLSGEANMSHTIANLEHHHFKYDIFCQPGDLHVHFFGTATLSVADGIKTEPGDVFEIESEAFGQPLRNALKFAPASAGATTVRAL
;
A
#
# COMPACT_ATOMS: atom_id res chain seq x y z
N GLU A 1 -21.60 2.71 -1.82
CA GLU A 1 -22.60 2.60 -0.73
C GLU A 1 -22.57 1.18 -0.17
N ALA A 2 -23.05 0.96 1.07
CA ALA A 2 -23.07 -0.34 1.77
C ALA A 2 -21.72 -0.99 2.16
N GLY A 3 -20.62 -0.24 2.19
CA GLY A 3 -19.31 -0.76 2.64
C GLY A 3 -19.19 -1.02 4.15
N ARG A 4 -20.16 -0.52 4.94
CA ARG A 4 -20.19 -0.63 6.41
C ARG A 4 -21.43 -1.40 6.88
N PRO A 5 -21.49 -2.72 6.65
CA PRO A 5 -22.62 -3.56 7.08
C PRO A 5 -22.66 -3.70 8.61
N GLU A 6 -23.77 -4.24 9.14
CA GLU A 6 -23.85 -4.69 10.53
C GLU A 6 -22.86 -5.85 10.78
N ALA A 7 -22.46 -6.05 12.04
CA ALA A 7 -21.50 -7.09 12.39
C ALA A 7 -22.02 -8.49 12.02
N GLY A 8 -21.24 -9.22 11.22
CA GLY A 8 -21.60 -10.56 10.73
C GLY A 8 -22.27 -10.56 9.35
N GLU A 9 -22.70 -9.40 8.85
CA GLU A 9 -23.31 -9.27 7.53
C GLU A 9 -22.27 -8.96 6.44
N VAL A 10 -22.57 -9.39 5.21
CA VAL A 10 -21.72 -9.11 4.04
C VAL A 10 -22.13 -7.77 3.43
N GLY A 11 -21.19 -6.83 3.33
CA GLY A 11 -21.40 -5.53 2.72
C GLY A 11 -21.07 -5.52 1.23
N ALA A 12 -20.93 -4.30 0.70
CA ALA A 12 -20.52 -4.10 -0.68
C ALA A 12 -19.06 -4.55 -0.90
N GLN A 13 -18.82 -5.20 -2.04
CA GLN A 13 -17.49 -5.56 -2.52
C GLN A 13 -16.67 -4.27 -2.77
N PRO A 14 -15.50 -4.12 -2.12
CA PRO A 14 -14.58 -3.03 -2.42
C PRO A 14 -13.85 -3.27 -3.74
N GLU A 15 -13.33 -2.20 -4.33
CA GLU A 15 -12.23 -2.30 -5.29
C GLU A 15 -11.01 -2.93 -4.62
N TRP A 16 -10.31 -3.78 -5.35
CA TRP A 16 -9.06 -4.38 -4.89
C TRP A 16 -8.15 -4.69 -6.08
N PHE A 17 -6.85 -4.74 -5.83
CA PHE A 17 -5.85 -5.13 -6.82
C PHE A 17 -4.71 -5.89 -6.13
N TYR A 18 -3.88 -6.55 -6.94
CA TYR A 18 -2.78 -7.38 -6.46
C TYR A 18 -1.44 -6.66 -6.60
N LYS A 19 -0.73 -6.46 -5.47
CA LYS A 19 0.60 -5.83 -5.42
C LYS A 19 1.75 -6.79 -5.70
N GLY A 20 1.51 -8.10 -5.67
CA GLY A 20 2.53 -9.13 -5.91
C GLY A 20 2.61 -10.17 -4.80
N ASN A 21 3.62 -11.03 -4.89
CA ASN A 21 3.80 -12.22 -4.06
C ASN A 21 4.82 -12.00 -2.92
N GLY A 22 4.96 -10.76 -2.45
CA GLY A 22 5.94 -10.40 -1.42
C GLY A 22 7.36 -10.11 -1.93
N HIS A 23 7.74 -10.55 -3.15
CA HIS A 23 9.06 -10.23 -3.72
C HIS A 23 9.25 -8.73 -4.02
N ALA A 24 8.15 -7.97 -4.10
CA ALA A 24 8.13 -6.52 -4.27
C ALA A 24 8.15 -5.74 -2.94
N ALA A 25 8.19 -6.42 -1.79
CA ALA A 25 8.31 -5.77 -0.49
C ALA A 25 9.71 -5.17 -0.30
N VAL A 26 9.76 -3.92 0.12
CA VAL A 26 10.98 -3.15 0.37
C VAL A 26 11.03 -2.78 1.85
N ALA A 27 12.16 -3.04 2.49
CA ALA A 27 12.35 -2.70 3.89
C ALA A 27 12.30 -1.17 4.11
N PRO A 28 11.81 -0.69 5.26
CA PRO A 28 11.97 0.70 5.68
C PRO A 28 13.43 1.15 5.58
N GLY A 29 13.65 2.36 5.07
CA GLY A 29 14.97 2.94 4.82
C GLY A 29 15.61 2.52 3.50
N MET A 30 15.13 1.45 2.86
CA MET A 30 15.63 1.01 1.56
C MET A 30 14.93 1.73 0.40
N PRO A 31 15.59 1.91 -0.76
CA PRO A 31 15.02 2.66 -1.86
C PRO A 31 13.83 1.94 -2.50
N LEU A 32 12.75 2.67 -2.75
CA LEU A 32 11.66 2.25 -3.65
C LEU A 32 12.14 2.43 -5.08
N VAL A 33 12.44 1.32 -5.75
CA VAL A 33 12.93 1.34 -7.14
C VAL A 33 11.75 1.19 -8.10
N ALA A 34 11.34 2.28 -8.72
CA ALA A 34 10.41 2.25 -9.84
C ALA A 34 11.05 1.56 -11.06
N PRO A 35 10.35 0.64 -11.75
CA PRO A 35 10.90 -0.04 -12.92
C PRO A 35 11.15 0.96 -14.06
N GLY A 36 12.07 0.65 -14.97
CA GLY A 36 12.49 1.57 -16.03
C GLY A 36 11.44 1.86 -17.11
N PHE A 37 10.29 1.19 -17.07
CA PHE A 37 9.13 1.50 -17.90
C PHE A 37 8.05 2.31 -17.17
N ALA A 38 8.23 2.57 -15.86
CA ALA A 38 7.28 3.35 -15.09
C ALA A 38 7.28 4.80 -15.57
N ALA A 39 6.10 5.40 -15.67
CA ALA A 39 5.94 6.77 -16.12
C ALA A 39 6.10 7.78 -14.97
N ASP A 40 5.82 7.36 -13.73
CA ASP A 40 6.12 8.08 -12.49
C ASP A 40 6.28 7.11 -11.30
N GLY A 41 6.33 7.69 -10.10
CA GLY A 41 6.46 6.95 -8.85
C GLY A 41 6.09 7.85 -7.68
N GLY A 42 4.91 7.63 -7.10
CA GLY A 42 4.40 8.43 -6.00
C GLY A 42 4.04 7.59 -4.77
N GLU A 43 4.01 8.27 -3.63
CA GLU A 43 3.61 7.70 -2.34
C GLU A 43 2.10 7.61 -2.17
N GLU A 44 1.67 6.56 -1.50
CA GLU A 44 0.29 6.37 -1.06
C GLU A 44 0.33 5.94 0.41
N PRO A 45 0.17 6.90 1.36
CA PRO A 45 0.26 6.64 2.79
C PRO A 45 -0.98 5.89 3.27
N GLU A 46 -0.76 4.73 3.86
CA GLU A 46 -1.82 3.81 4.26
C GLU A 46 -1.54 3.09 5.58
N ILE A 47 -2.57 2.45 6.12
CA ILE A 47 -2.42 1.37 7.09
C ILE A 47 -2.39 0.06 6.33
N ALA A 48 -1.44 -0.80 6.70
CA ALA A 48 -1.33 -2.15 6.20
C ALA A 48 -1.63 -3.16 7.31
N GLY A 49 -2.56 -4.08 7.08
CA GLY A 49 -2.83 -5.23 7.95
C GLY A 49 -1.85 -6.36 7.64
N ILE A 50 -1.28 -6.96 8.67
CA ILE A 50 -0.33 -8.08 8.57
C ILE A 50 -1.02 -9.34 9.08
N TYR A 51 -1.02 -10.40 8.27
CA TYR A 51 -1.75 -11.64 8.56
C TYR A 51 -0.87 -12.87 8.32
N ILE A 52 -1.16 -13.94 9.04
CA ILE A 52 -0.63 -15.28 8.80
C ILE A 52 -1.78 -16.28 8.68
N VAL A 53 -1.68 -17.17 7.71
CA VAL A 53 -2.63 -18.27 7.53
C VAL A 53 -2.15 -19.48 8.33
N GLY A 54 -2.99 -19.96 9.25
CA GLY A 54 -2.73 -21.12 10.09
C GLY A 54 -2.73 -22.45 9.31
N PRO A 55 -2.30 -23.55 9.95
CA PRO A 55 -2.26 -24.89 9.32
C PRO A 55 -3.59 -25.41 8.79
N ASP A 56 -4.71 -24.88 9.31
CA ASP A 56 -6.08 -25.25 8.94
C ASP A 56 -6.73 -24.27 7.94
N GLY A 57 -5.97 -23.28 7.44
CA GLY A 57 -6.47 -22.23 6.56
C GLY A 57 -7.10 -21.04 7.29
N THR A 58 -7.18 -21.05 8.63
CA THR A 58 -7.69 -19.91 9.40
C THR A 58 -6.73 -18.72 9.29
N VAL A 59 -7.27 -17.55 8.95
CA VAL A 59 -6.47 -16.32 8.83
C VAL A 59 -6.38 -15.62 10.18
N HIS A 60 -5.15 -15.33 10.63
CA HIS A 60 -4.88 -14.62 11.87
C HIS A 60 -4.22 -13.27 11.59
N ARG A 61 -4.82 -12.19 12.07
CA ARG A 61 -4.19 -10.87 12.02
C ARG A 61 -3.12 -10.77 13.11
N ILE A 62 -1.89 -10.50 12.72
CA ILE A 62 -0.75 -10.25 13.62
C ILE A 62 -0.83 -8.82 14.15
N GLY A 63 -1.14 -7.86 13.29
CA GLY A 63 -1.20 -6.46 13.65
C GLY A 63 -1.25 -5.54 12.44
N TRP A 64 -0.81 -4.30 12.65
CA TRP A 64 -0.91 -3.20 11.70
C TRP A 64 0.43 -2.51 11.53
N ALA A 65 0.68 -1.95 10.35
CA ALA A 65 1.85 -1.14 10.09
C ALA A 65 1.48 0.10 9.29
N LEU A 66 2.32 1.14 9.35
CA LEU A 66 2.32 2.16 8.30
C LEU A 66 2.76 1.51 6.99
N GLY A 67 2.17 1.96 5.90
CA GLY A 67 2.42 1.44 4.56
C GLY A 67 2.60 2.57 3.56
N ASN A 68 3.49 2.35 2.60
CA ASN A 68 3.59 3.12 1.38
C ASN A 68 3.20 2.22 0.20
N GLU A 69 1.98 2.40 -0.29
CA GLU A 69 1.41 1.71 -1.45
C GLU A 69 1.92 2.38 -2.73
N PHE A 70 3.23 2.33 -2.97
CA PHE A 70 3.86 3.09 -4.06
C PHE A 70 3.30 2.76 -5.45
N SER A 71 3.04 3.81 -6.25
CA SER A 71 2.18 3.73 -7.44
C SER A 71 2.65 4.60 -8.62
N ASP A 72 2.23 4.18 -9.82
CA ASP A 72 2.47 4.87 -11.09
C ASP A 72 1.17 5.54 -11.57
N HIS A 73 0.90 6.73 -11.03
CA HIS A 73 -0.34 7.47 -11.24
C HIS A 73 -0.49 7.95 -12.69
N VAL A 74 0.61 8.15 -13.40
CA VAL A 74 0.57 8.53 -14.82
C VAL A 74 0.02 7.37 -15.64
N THR A 75 0.47 6.14 -15.38
CA THR A 75 -0.08 4.93 -16.01
C THR A 75 -1.55 4.73 -15.66
N GLU A 76 -1.91 4.92 -14.39
CA GLU A 76 -3.28 4.75 -13.91
C GLU A 76 -4.28 5.67 -14.63
N ARG A 77 -3.91 6.93 -14.86
CA ARG A 77 -4.77 7.95 -15.49
C ARG A 77 -5.06 7.68 -16.97
N VAL A 78 -4.33 6.79 -17.63
CA VAL A 78 -4.56 6.49 -19.05
C VAL A 78 -5.92 5.83 -19.25
N ASN A 79 -6.27 4.86 -18.40
CA ASN A 79 -7.52 4.12 -18.48
C ASN A 79 -7.78 3.38 -17.16
N TYR A 80 -9.04 3.25 -16.73
CA TYR A 80 -9.41 2.50 -15.53
C TYR A 80 -8.90 1.03 -15.54
N LEU A 81 -8.78 0.40 -16.71
CA LEU A 81 -8.22 -0.95 -16.86
C LEU A 81 -6.71 -1.03 -16.55
N TRP A 82 -6.03 0.10 -16.42
CA TRP A 82 -4.59 0.16 -16.17
C TRP A 82 -4.24 0.22 -14.68
N LEU A 83 -5.23 0.23 -13.79
CA LEU A 83 -5.02 0.20 -12.34
C LEU A 83 -4.12 -0.98 -11.92
N ALA A 84 -4.42 -2.20 -12.35
CA ALA A 84 -3.59 -3.35 -12.00
C ALA A 84 -2.12 -3.17 -12.47
N HIS A 85 -1.91 -2.51 -13.61
CA HIS A 85 -0.57 -2.24 -14.14
C HIS A 85 0.15 -1.12 -13.40
N SER A 86 -0.56 -0.07 -12.95
CA SER A 86 0.02 1.02 -12.16
C SER A 86 0.42 0.57 -10.76
N LYS A 87 -0.35 -0.37 -10.18
CA LYS A 87 -0.15 -0.88 -8.83
C LYS A 87 0.80 -2.08 -8.74
N LEU A 88 1.18 -2.72 -9.84
CA LEU A 88 2.25 -3.73 -9.82
C LEU A 88 3.63 -3.06 -9.67
N ARG A 89 3.91 -2.56 -8.47
CA ARG A 89 5.11 -1.82 -8.07
C ARG A 89 5.58 -2.29 -6.70
N VAL A 90 6.79 -1.87 -6.31
CA VAL A 90 7.31 -2.11 -4.97
C VAL A 90 6.40 -1.49 -3.90
N ALA A 91 6.43 -1.99 -2.68
CA ALA A 91 5.76 -1.38 -1.54
C ALA A 91 6.64 -1.49 -0.29
N SER A 92 6.49 -0.57 0.65
CA SER A 92 7.16 -0.64 1.95
C SER A 92 6.13 -0.55 3.07
N TYR A 93 6.41 -1.21 4.18
CA TYR A 93 5.56 -1.21 5.36
C TYR A 93 6.39 -1.47 6.61
N GLY A 94 5.89 -1.01 7.75
CA GLY A 94 6.62 -0.98 9.02
C GLY A 94 6.95 0.47 9.41
N PRO A 95 8.07 0.74 10.09
CA PRO A 95 9.08 -0.21 10.57
C PRO A 95 8.65 -1.07 11.75
N GLU A 96 7.52 -0.73 12.35
CA GLU A 96 6.97 -1.42 13.52
C GLU A 96 5.61 -2.03 13.21
N ILE A 97 5.25 -3.06 13.97
CA ILE A 97 3.92 -3.67 13.93
C ILE A 97 3.20 -3.29 15.22
N LEU A 98 2.11 -2.56 15.09
CA LEU A 98 1.15 -2.34 16.16
C LEU A 98 0.34 -3.62 16.37
N VAL A 99 0.59 -4.30 17.49
CA VAL A 99 -0.16 -5.50 17.90
C VAL A 99 -1.43 -5.10 18.64
N GLY A 100 -2.53 -5.82 18.38
CA GLY A 100 -3.83 -5.57 19.00
C GLY A 100 -4.78 -4.77 18.10
N ALA A 101 -5.68 -4.01 18.71
CA ALA A 101 -6.68 -3.23 17.99
C ALA A 101 -6.05 -2.00 17.32
N LEU A 102 -6.40 -1.74 16.06
CA LEU A 102 -6.12 -0.46 15.41
C LEU A 102 -7.04 0.60 16.03
N PRO A 103 -6.53 1.81 16.34
CA PRO A 103 -7.40 2.93 16.70
C PRO A 103 -8.45 3.20 15.60
N ALA A 104 -9.68 3.50 16.01
CA ALA A 104 -10.75 3.79 15.05
C ALA A 104 -10.46 5.07 14.24
N ASP A 105 -9.81 6.06 14.84
CA ASP A 105 -9.34 7.29 14.19
C ASP A 105 -7.81 7.28 14.18
N VAL A 106 -7.21 7.13 13.00
CA VAL A 106 -5.77 7.24 12.80
C VAL A 106 -5.49 8.50 12.00
N ARG A 107 -4.63 9.36 12.56
CA ARG A 107 -4.19 10.61 11.94
C ARG A 107 -2.69 10.59 11.76
N GLY A 108 -2.23 11.02 10.60
CA GLY A 108 -0.81 11.07 10.30
C GLY A 108 -0.44 12.15 9.31
N MET A 109 0.84 12.21 8.98
CA MET A 109 1.40 13.12 7.99
C MET A 109 2.16 12.34 6.93
N SER A 110 1.91 12.67 5.66
CA SER A 110 2.74 12.26 4.53
C SER A 110 3.62 13.43 4.12
N ARG A 111 4.90 13.19 3.86
CA ARG A 111 5.85 14.21 3.43
C ARG A 111 6.74 13.70 2.31
N ILE A 112 7.16 14.64 1.46
CA ILE A 112 8.26 14.44 0.51
C ILE A 112 9.39 15.38 0.89
N LYS A 113 10.58 14.80 1.10
CA LYS A 113 11.81 15.54 1.37
C LYS A 113 12.75 15.44 0.18
N ARG A 114 13.17 16.60 -0.34
CA ARG A 114 14.19 16.71 -1.39
C ARG A 114 15.41 17.42 -0.82
N ASN A 115 16.58 16.79 -0.89
CA ASN A 115 17.83 17.33 -0.33
C ASN A 115 17.70 17.77 1.14
N GLY A 116 16.91 17.01 1.93
CA GLY A 116 16.65 17.29 3.34
C GLY A 116 15.57 18.35 3.63
N ALA A 117 15.10 19.09 2.63
CA ALA A 117 14.01 20.05 2.78
C ALA A 117 12.65 19.42 2.44
N THR A 118 11.62 19.68 3.24
CA THR A 118 10.25 19.29 2.92
C THR A 118 9.74 20.12 1.74
N ILE A 119 9.44 19.48 0.62
CA ILE A 119 8.88 20.13 -0.57
C ILE A 119 7.36 20.02 -0.64
N TRP A 120 6.79 19.05 0.08
CA TRP A 120 5.37 18.84 0.21
C TRP A 120 5.08 18.07 1.50
N GLU A 121 3.98 18.40 2.15
CA GLU A 121 3.41 17.62 3.23
C GLU A 121 1.88 17.78 3.27
N LYS A 122 1.18 16.72 3.67
CA LYS A 122 -0.27 16.73 3.81
C LYS A 122 -0.72 15.71 4.85
N PRO A 123 -1.72 16.05 5.69
CA PRO A 123 -2.28 15.09 6.61
C PRO A 123 -2.95 13.94 5.84
N PHE A 124 -2.90 12.74 6.42
CA PHE A 124 -3.72 11.61 5.98
C PHE A 124 -4.57 11.11 7.15
N LEU A 125 -5.73 10.56 6.79
CA LEU A 125 -6.68 9.97 7.73
C LEU A 125 -6.87 8.50 7.37
N SER A 126 -6.89 7.65 8.38
CA SER A 126 -7.18 6.22 8.26
C SER A 126 -7.85 5.73 9.54
N GLY A 127 -7.92 4.42 9.73
CA GLY A 127 -8.73 3.80 10.78
C GLY A 127 -10.21 3.78 10.38
N GLU A 128 -10.95 2.84 10.97
CA GLU A 128 -12.30 2.53 10.52
C GLU A 128 -13.27 3.72 10.59
N ALA A 129 -13.07 4.71 11.46
CA ALA A 129 -13.90 5.92 11.51
C ALA A 129 -13.78 6.80 10.25
N ASN A 130 -12.67 6.71 9.52
CA ASN A 130 -12.39 7.53 8.33
C ASN A 130 -12.53 6.76 7.01
N MET A 131 -12.96 5.49 7.05
CA MET A 131 -13.05 4.62 5.86
C MET A 131 -14.48 4.38 5.39
N SER A 132 -14.65 4.22 4.07
CA SER A 132 -15.93 3.87 3.45
C SER A 132 -16.35 2.41 3.70
N HIS A 133 -15.40 1.56 4.09
CA HIS A 133 -15.65 0.17 4.44
C HIS A 133 -15.21 -0.13 5.87
N THR A 134 -15.88 -1.06 6.53
CA THR A 134 -15.33 -1.65 7.76
C THR A 134 -14.16 -2.56 7.42
N ILE A 135 -13.21 -2.68 8.34
CA ILE A 135 -12.06 -3.60 8.21
C ILE A 135 -12.57 -5.02 7.99
N ALA A 136 -13.57 -5.44 8.77
CA ALA A 136 -14.16 -6.78 8.65
C ALA A 136 -14.76 -7.03 7.26
N ASN A 137 -15.36 -6.01 6.62
CA ASN A 137 -15.86 -6.14 5.25
C ASN A 137 -14.71 -6.30 4.25
N LEU A 138 -13.67 -5.48 4.35
CA LEU A 138 -12.48 -5.57 3.48
C LEU A 138 -11.79 -6.94 3.61
N GLU A 139 -11.65 -7.43 4.85
CA GLU A 139 -11.10 -8.74 5.14
C GLU A 139 -11.97 -9.88 4.62
N HIS A 140 -13.29 -9.83 4.82
CA HIS A 140 -14.21 -10.81 4.25
C HIS A 140 -14.04 -10.89 2.73
N HIS A 141 -14.05 -9.75 2.06
CA HIS A 141 -13.96 -9.73 0.60
C HIS A 141 -12.59 -10.16 0.06
N HIS A 142 -11.53 -10.11 0.87
CA HIS A 142 -10.23 -10.67 0.52
C HIS A 142 -10.16 -12.16 0.86
N PHE A 143 -10.39 -12.55 2.11
CA PHE A 143 -10.17 -13.91 2.61
C PHE A 143 -11.33 -14.89 2.37
N LYS A 144 -12.41 -14.47 1.70
CA LYS A 144 -13.43 -15.41 1.19
C LYS A 144 -12.94 -16.27 0.02
N TYR A 145 -11.79 -15.94 -0.56
CA TYR A 145 -11.21 -16.68 -1.68
C TYR A 145 -10.16 -17.67 -1.16
N ASP A 146 -10.36 -18.96 -1.39
CA ASP A 146 -9.48 -20.03 -0.89
C ASP A 146 -8.01 -19.87 -1.30
N ILE A 147 -7.74 -19.25 -2.44
CA ILE A 147 -6.36 -18.97 -2.91
C ILE A 147 -5.58 -18.06 -1.94
N PHE A 148 -6.26 -17.26 -1.12
CA PHE A 148 -5.65 -16.37 -0.13
C PHE A 148 -5.67 -16.94 1.29
N CYS A 149 -6.04 -18.22 1.43
CA CYS A 149 -6.12 -18.93 2.71
C CYS A 149 -5.25 -20.20 2.68
N GLN A 150 -4.12 -20.16 1.96
CA GLN A 150 -3.19 -21.28 1.91
C GLN A 150 -2.34 -21.36 3.19
N PRO A 151 -2.25 -22.52 3.87
CA PRO A 151 -1.49 -22.66 5.10
C PRO A 151 -0.04 -22.18 5.00
N GLY A 152 0.36 -21.32 5.94
CA GLY A 152 1.71 -20.75 6.02
C GLY A 152 1.92 -19.46 5.24
N ASP A 153 0.96 -19.02 4.42
CA ASP A 153 1.07 -17.75 3.71
C ASP A 153 1.01 -16.56 4.67
N LEU A 154 1.77 -15.52 4.32
CA LEU A 154 1.75 -14.22 4.98
C LEU A 154 1.11 -13.20 4.03
N HIS A 155 0.11 -12.48 4.52
CA HIS A 155 -0.55 -11.43 3.74
C HIS A 155 -0.24 -10.05 4.32
N VAL A 156 -0.07 -9.09 3.41
CA VAL A 156 -0.06 -7.67 3.71
C VAL A 156 -1.19 -7.03 2.91
N HIS A 157 -2.19 -6.50 3.61
CA HIS A 157 -3.38 -5.90 3.01
C HIS A 157 -3.40 -4.40 3.28
N PHE A 158 -3.32 -3.61 2.21
CA PHE A 158 -3.40 -2.16 2.20
C PHE A 158 -4.88 -1.71 2.15
N PHE A 159 -5.26 -0.70 2.93
CA PHE A 159 -6.66 -0.31 3.14
C PHE A 159 -7.11 0.97 2.41
N GLY A 160 -6.31 1.43 1.46
CA GLY A 160 -6.55 2.61 0.65
C GLY A 160 -6.04 3.90 1.28
N THR A 161 -5.70 4.85 0.42
CA THR A 161 -5.37 6.22 0.78
C THR A 161 -6.29 7.24 0.11
N ALA A 162 -6.29 8.47 0.64
CA ALA A 162 -6.87 9.65 -0.01
C ALA A 162 -5.86 10.80 -0.13
N THR A 163 -4.60 10.59 0.26
CA THR A 163 -3.58 11.63 0.35
C THR A 163 -2.44 11.33 -0.63
N LEU A 164 -2.40 12.05 -1.74
CA LEU A 164 -1.47 11.79 -2.85
C LEU A 164 -0.81 13.11 -3.28
N SER A 165 0.52 13.21 -3.25
CA SER A 165 1.23 14.42 -3.67
C SER A 165 1.00 14.78 -5.14
N VAL A 166 0.79 13.77 -6.00
CA VAL A 166 0.49 13.96 -7.44
C VAL A 166 -0.83 14.70 -7.67
N ALA A 167 -1.78 14.63 -6.73
CA ALA A 167 -3.04 15.38 -6.81
C ALA A 167 -2.81 16.88 -6.59
N ASP A 168 -1.76 17.25 -5.87
CA ASP A 168 -1.33 18.62 -5.63
C ASP A 168 -0.27 19.09 -6.67
N GLY A 169 -0.05 18.31 -7.73
CA GLY A 169 0.85 18.66 -8.83
C GLY A 169 2.34 18.47 -8.51
N ILE A 170 2.68 17.78 -7.41
CA ILE A 170 4.07 17.47 -7.07
C ILE A 170 4.60 16.41 -8.02
N LYS A 171 5.77 16.68 -8.60
CA LYS A 171 6.53 15.71 -9.38
C LYS A 171 7.72 15.22 -8.55
N THR A 172 7.73 13.93 -8.28
CA THR A 172 8.81 13.25 -7.55
C THR A 172 10.05 13.07 -8.43
N GLU A 173 11.21 13.07 -7.79
CA GLU A 173 12.52 12.95 -8.43
C GLU A 173 13.39 11.87 -7.75
N PRO A 174 14.33 11.25 -8.47
CA PRO A 174 15.29 10.35 -7.85
C PRO A 174 15.99 11.02 -6.65
N GLY A 175 16.01 10.34 -5.51
CA GLY A 175 16.58 10.86 -4.26
C GLY A 175 15.59 11.57 -3.34
N ASP A 176 14.36 11.85 -3.79
CA ASP A 176 13.28 12.27 -2.89
C ASP A 176 13.01 11.18 -1.85
N VAL A 177 12.75 11.59 -0.62
CA VAL A 177 12.41 10.69 0.49
C VAL A 177 10.94 10.86 0.84
N PHE A 178 10.19 9.79 0.69
CA PHE A 178 8.84 9.67 1.23
C PHE A 178 8.93 9.40 2.73
N GLU A 179 8.20 10.15 3.53
CA GLU A 179 8.10 9.97 4.97
C GLU A 179 6.62 9.93 5.37
N ILE A 180 6.23 8.87 6.08
CA ILE A 180 4.87 8.65 6.55
C ILE A 180 4.95 8.42 8.05
N GLU A 181 4.19 9.20 8.82
CA GLU A 181 4.19 9.11 10.29
C GLU A 181 2.79 9.23 10.86
N SER A 182 2.57 8.64 12.03
CA SER A 182 1.35 8.79 12.84
C SER A 182 1.68 8.47 14.28
N GLU A 183 1.16 9.23 15.24
CA GLU A 183 1.36 8.99 16.67
C GLU A 183 0.77 7.66 17.16
N ALA A 184 -0.12 7.04 16.38
CA ALA A 184 -0.62 5.69 16.65
C ALA A 184 0.46 4.61 16.46
N PHE A 185 1.56 4.96 15.81
CA PHE A 185 2.72 4.10 15.54
C PHE A 185 3.97 4.78 16.13
N GLY A 186 5.08 4.03 16.28
CA GLY A 186 6.32 4.62 16.79
C GLY A 186 7.10 5.33 15.70
N GLN A 187 8.03 4.62 15.06
CA GLN A 187 8.93 5.24 14.09
C GLN A 187 8.24 5.54 12.73
N PRO A 188 8.60 6.66 12.07
CA PRO A 188 8.08 6.96 10.74
C PRO A 188 8.62 5.98 9.69
N LEU A 189 7.76 5.61 8.73
CA LEU A 189 8.16 4.87 7.54
C LEU A 189 8.85 5.83 6.56
N ARG A 190 10.07 5.50 6.14
CA ARG A 190 10.86 6.31 5.22
C ARG A 190 11.45 5.49 4.10
N ASN A 191 11.32 5.94 2.86
CA ASN A 191 12.02 5.32 1.73
C ASN A 191 12.42 6.38 0.70
N ALA A 192 13.63 6.25 0.15
CA ALA A 192 14.08 7.09 -0.96
C ALA A 192 13.54 6.57 -2.30
N LEU A 193 13.18 7.46 -3.22
CA LEU A 193 12.79 7.12 -4.57
C LEU A 193 14.02 6.88 -5.45
N LYS A 194 13.98 5.81 -6.24
CA LYS A 194 14.94 5.54 -7.32
C LYS A 194 14.20 5.06 -8.56
N PHE A 195 14.73 5.37 -9.73
CA PHE A 195 14.29 4.78 -10.99
C PHE A 195 15.35 3.80 -11.50
N ALA A 196 14.90 2.62 -11.95
CA ALA A 196 15.74 1.71 -12.70
C ALA A 196 16.05 2.29 -14.09
N PRO A 197 17.15 1.87 -14.74
CA PRO A 197 17.44 2.25 -16.12
C PRO A 197 16.28 1.89 -17.05
N ALA A 198 16.06 2.70 -18.09
CA ALA A 198 15.02 2.46 -19.08
C ALA A 198 15.12 1.05 -19.68
N SER A 199 13.96 0.41 -19.90
CA SER A 199 13.90 -0.93 -20.49
C SER A 199 14.52 -0.92 -21.89
N ALA A 200 15.44 -1.85 -22.17
CA ALA A 200 16.20 -1.89 -23.42
C ALA A 200 15.44 -2.45 -24.64
N GLY A 201 14.19 -2.89 -24.47
CA GLY A 201 13.37 -3.50 -25.52
C GLY A 201 12.29 -4.41 -24.94
N ALA A 202 11.62 -5.15 -25.83
CA ALA A 202 10.59 -6.11 -25.42
C ALA A 202 11.17 -7.27 -24.60
N THR A 203 10.46 -7.68 -23.55
CA THR A 203 10.74 -8.91 -22.83
C THR A 203 10.57 -10.10 -23.77
N THR A 204 11.62 -10.92 -23.94
CA THR A 204 11.56 -12.11 -24.79
C THR A 204 11.25 -13.35 -23.95
N VAL A 205 10.34 -14.19 -24.44
CA VAL A 205 10.00 -15.48 -23.82
C VAL A 205 10.71 -16.57 -24.59
N ARG A 206 11.43 -17.44 -23.87
CA ARG A 206 12.06 -18.63 -24.46
C ARG A 206 11.05 -19.78 -24.44
N ALA A 207 10.75 -20.34 -25.61
CA ALA A 207 10.05 -21.60 -25.69
C ALA A 207 10.98 -22.74 -25.21
N LEU A 208 10.41 -23.70 -24.49
CA LEU A 208 11.08 -24.93 -24.05
C LEU A 208 10.87 -26.05 -25.08
#